data_AF-A0A8C4R7V8-F1
#
_entry.id   AF-A0A8C4R7V8-F1
#
_cell.length_a   1.000
_cell.length_b   1.000
_cell.length_c   1.000
_cell.angle_alpha   90.00
_cell.angle_beta   90.00
_cell.angle_gamma   90.00
#
_symmetry.space_group_name_H-M   'P 1'
#
loop_
_entity.id
_entity.type
_entity.pdbx_description
1 polymer ?
#
loop_
_entity_poly.entity_id
_entity_poly.type
_entity_poly.pdbx_seq_one_letter_code
_entity_poly.pdbx_strand_id
1 'polypeptide(L)'
;MSAFAGVESERHLCFQLSNNSTSVIKEVFGGVLQSQVKCLTCNGEKIRCEEMMDLILDVENASDMLDSLQQFVQADLLEGDNACFCERCDSKKPAAMTSNICSPPNILTVALRRFYGSTGRKISKDFPFPETFDMRPFMSQPHGPAIKYNLYAVLVHSG
;
A
#
# COMPACT_ATOMS: atom_id res chain seq x y z
N MET A 1 0.98 -0.12 27.30
CA MET A 1 2.00 0.94 27.50
C MET A 1 2.07 1.75 26.21
N SER A 2 1.72 3.04 26.33
CA SER A 2 1.83 4.17 25.40
C SER A 2 2.37 3.89 23.98
N ALA A 3 1.50 3.95 22.96
CA ALA A 3 1.85 3.75 21.55
C ALA A 3 1.79 5.04 20.72
N PHE A 4 2.07 6.20 21.31
CA PHE A 4 2.54 7.36 20.55
C PHE A 4 4.06 7.43 20.63
N ALA A 5 4.73 6.47 19.98
CA ALA A 5 6.08 6.73 19.51
C ALA A 5 5.96 7.79 18.41
N GLY A 6 6.74 8.87 18.47
CA GLY A 6 6.65 9.96 17.51
C GLY A 6 6.83 9.46 16.07
N VAL A 7 6.27 10.20 15.11
CA VAL A 7 6.34 9.94 13.66
C VAL A 7 7.76 9.59 13.17
N GLU A 8 8.80 10.10 13.83
CA GLU A 8 10.21 9.80 13.55
C GLU A 8 10.64 8.37 13.96
N SER A 9 10.13 7.85 15.09
CA SER A 9 10.41 6.49 15.56
C SER A 9 9.77 5.43 14.65
N GLU A 10 8.64 5.73 14.01
CA GLU A 10 7.93 4.79 13.13
C GLU A 10 8.47 4.81 11.69
N ARG A 11 9.05 5.94 11.24
CA ARG A 11 9.89 5.96 10.02
C ARG A 11 11.15 5.09 10.18
N HIS A 12 11.69 5.01 11.40
CA HIS A 12 12.79 4.10 11.71
C HIS A 12 12.38 2.63 11.58
N LEU A 13 11.14 2.27 11.90
CA LEU A 13 10.59 0.91 11.73
C LEU A 13 10.53 0.50 10.26
N CYS A 14 10.06 1.38 9.37
CA CYS A 14 10.09 1.12 7.93
C CYS A 14 11.51 0.89 7.42
N PHE A 15 12.49 1.68 7.90
CA PHE A 15 13.90 1.50 7.59
C PHE A 15 14.48 0.19 8.16
N GLN A 16 14.05 -0.23 9.35
CA GLN A 16 14.48 -1.50 9.93
C GLN A 16 13.92 -2.70 9.14
N LEU A 17 12.64 -2.65 8.76
CA LEU A 17 12.03 -3.70 7.93
C LEU A 17 12.67 -3.76 6.54
N SER A 18 13.04 -2.62 5.94
CA SER A 18 13.68 -2.62 4.63
C SER A 18 15.10 -3.18 4.65
N ASN A 19 15.79 -3.15 5.79
CA ASN A 19 17.19 -3.56 5.90
C ASN A 19 17.41 -4.94 6.57
N ASN A 20 16.36 -5.56 7.12
CA ASN A 20 16.48 -6.82 7.85
C ASN A 20 15.97 -8.01 7.02
N SER A 21 16.53 -8.20 5.82
CA SER A 21 16.20 -9.35 4.97
C SER A 21 16.84 -10.62 5.52
N THR A 22 16.00 -11.58 5.92
CA THR A 22 16.45 -12.86 6.50
C THR A 22 16.59 -13.99 5.48
N SER A 23 16.25 -13.74 4.21
CA SER A 23 16.34 -14.72 3.13
C SER A 23 16.48 -14.07 1.75
N VAL A 24 17.07 -14.82 0.81
CA VAL A 24 17.18 -14.42 -0.61
C VAL A 24 15.81 -14.10 -1.22
N ILE A 25 14.75 -14.81 -0.79
CA ILE A 25 13.38 -14.54 -1.27
C ILE A 25 12.96 -13.11 -0.89
N LYS A 26 13.24 -12.67 0.34
CA LYS A 26 12.94 -11.31 0.79
C LYS A 26 13.84 -10.27 0.14
N GLU A 27 15.10 -10.59 -0.15
CA GLU A 27 16.00 -9.67 -0.86
C GLU A 27 15.55 -9.38 -2.30
N VAL A 28 14.91 -10.36 -2.95
CA VAL A 28 14.47 -10.25 -4.34
C VAL A 28 13.05 -9.68 -4.44
N PHE A 29 12.10 -10.25 -3.70
CA PHE A 29 10.67 -9.95 -3.84
C PHE A 29 10.11 -9.15 -2.65
N GLY A 30 10.86 -9.02 -1.57
CA GLY A 30 10.41 -8.33 -0.37
C GLY A 30 10.40 -6.81 -0.54
N GLY A 31 9.30 -6.20 -0.15
CA GLY A 31 9.15 -4.76 -0.03
C GLY A 31 8.54 -4.39 1.31
N VAL A 32 8.33 -3.09 1.53
CA VAL A 32 7.69 -2.55 2.74
C VAL A 32 6.59 -1.59 2.34
N LEU A 33 5.38 -1.83 2.83
CA LEU A 33 4.25 -0.90 2.80
C LEU A 33 4.25 -0.03 4.06
N GLN A 34 3.82 1.21 3.93
CA GLN A 34 3.60 2.13 5.04
C GLN A 34 2.15 2.62 5.01
N SER A 35 1.40 2.27 6.05
CA SER A 35 0.06 2.79 6.30
C SER A 35 0.13 3.92 7.32
N GLN A 36 -0.59 5.01 7.10
CA GLN A 36 -0.72 6.13 8.04
C GLN A 36 -2.19 6.43 8.29
N VAL A 37 -2.57 6.51 9.56
CA VAL A 37 -3.89 6.98 9.99
C VAL A 37 -3.72 8.34 10.67
N LYS A 38 -4.40 9.36 10.16
CA LYS A 38 -4.37 10.73 10.69
C LYS A 38 -5.75 11.13 11.18
N CYS A 39 -5.88 11.40 12.47
CA CYS A 39 -7.09 11.95 13.06
C CYS A 39 -7.33 13.37 12.53
N LEU A 40 -8.50 13.63 11.95
CA LEU A 40 -8.85 14.92 11.36
C LEU A 40 -9.30 15.96 12.40
N THR A 41 -9.42 15.56 13.67
CA THR A 41 -9.78 16.47 14.77
C THR A 41 -8.56 17.03 15.49
N CYS A 42 -7.61 16.17 15.88
CA CYS A 42 -6.43 16.60 16.65
C CYS A 42 -5.12 16.53 15.87
N ASN A 43 -5.15 16.11 14.60
CA ASN A 43 -3.98 15.87 13.76
C ASN A 43 -2.99 14.85 14.33
N GLY A 44 -3.42 14.02 15.29
CA GLY A 44 -2.64 12.87 15.75
C GLY A 44 -2.48 11.85 14.63
N GLU A 45 -1.26 11.34 14.46
CA GLU A 45 -0.90 10.38 13.42
C GLU A 45 -0.40 9.08 14.03
N LYS A 46 -0.68 7.98 13.35
CA LYS A 46 -0.15 6.64 13.64
C LYS A 46 0.34 6.02 12.34
N ILE A 47 1.57 5.52 12.34
CA ILE A 47 2.18 4.86 11.18
C ILE A 47 2.38 3.37 11.49
N ARG A 48 2.13 2.53 10.49
CA ARG A 48 2.41 1.10 10.54
C ARG A 48 3.18 0.71 9.27
N CYS A 49 4.26 -0.03 9.46
CA CYS A 49 5.04 -0.58 8.37
C CYS A 49 4.84 -2.10 8.31
N GLU A 50 4.64 -2.65 7.12
CA GLU A 50 4.33 -4.06 6.89
C GLU A 50 5.18 -4.59 5.73
N GLU A 51 5.76 -5.78 5.91
CA GLU A 51 6.45 -6.47 4.81
C GLU A 51 5.43 -6.88 3.74
N MET A 52 5.82 -6.78 2.47
CA MET A 52 5.05 -7.30 1.34
C MET A 52 5.91 -8.20 0.47
N MET A 53 5.27 -9.18 -0.17
CA MET A 53 5.86 -10.02 -1.22
C MET A 53 5.21 -9.75 -2.59
N ASP A 54 3.95 -9.31 -2.54
CA ASP A 54 3.13 -8.93 -3.68
C ASP A 54 2.35 -7.65 -3.36
N LEU A 55 2.12 -6.85 -4.40
CA LEU A 55 1.24 -5.70 -4.33
C LEU A 55 -0.13 -6.08 -4.89
N ILE A 56 -1.15 -6.07 -4.04
CA ILE A 56 -2.51 -6.46 -4.42
C ILE A 56 -3.28 -5.22 -4.88
N LEU A 57 -3.62 -5.17 -6.16
CA LEU A 57 -4.35 -4.06 -6.77
C LEU A 57 -5.82 -4.40 -6.99
N ASP A 58 -6.69 -3.43 -6.71
CA ASP A 58 -8.11 -3.56 -6.98
C ASP A 58 -8.36 -3.44 -8.49
N VAL A 59 -9.18 -4.35 -9.01
CA VAL A 59 -9.59 -4.32 -10.40
C VAL A 59 -10.98 -3.69 -10.50
N GLU A 60 -11.91 -3.97 -9.59
CA GLU A 60 -13.33 -3.61 -9.78
C GLU A 60 -13.50 -2.10 -10.02
N ASN A 61 -12.87 -1.27 -9.18
CA ASN A 61 -13.04 0.18 -9.18
C ASN A 61 -11.99 0.97 -9.98
N ALA A 62 -11.02 0.29 -10.61
CA ALA A 62 -9.96 0.92 -11.38
C ALA A 62 -10.05 0.61 -12.88
N SER A 63 -9.73 1.58 -13.72
CA SER A 63 -9.74 1.45 -15.17
C SER A 63 -8.52 0.70 -15.73
N ASP A 64 -7.36 0.88 -15.09
CA ASP A 64 -6.10 0.23 -15.43
C ASP A 64 -5.19 0.08 -14.18
N MET A 65 -4.01 -0.51 -14.37
CA MET A 65 -3.03 -0.73 -13.30
C MET A 65 -2.55 0.56 -12.63
N LEU A 66 -2.35 1.63 -13.40
CA LEU A 66 -1.83 2.91 -12.87
C LEU A 66 -2.91 3.65 -12.08
N ASP A 67 -4.16 3.62 -12.56
CA ASP A 67 -5.32 4.11 -11.83
C ASP A 67 -5.50 3.33 -10.51
N SER A 68 -5.37 2.00 -10.53
CA SER A 68 -5.44 1.19 -9.31
C SER A 68 -4.31 1.49 -8.33
N LEU A 69 -3.08 1.71 -8.81
CA LEU A 69 -1.96 2.18 -7.98
C LEU A 69 -2.23 3.57 -7.39
N GLN A 70 -2.83 4.47 -8.17
CA GLN A 70 -3.19 5.80 -7.72
C GLN A 70 -4.25 5.75 -6.62
N GLN A 71 -5.27 4.90 -6.78
CA GLN A 71 -6.29 4.63 -5.76
C GLN A 71 -5.67 3.98 -4.51
N PHE A 72 -4.72 3.05 -4.68
CA PHE A 72 -4.02 2.40 -3.56
C PHE A 72 -3.31 3.41 -2.65
N VAL A 73 -2.75 4.49 -3.21
CA VAL A 73 -2.07 5.54 -2.44
C VAL A 73 -2.95 6.72 -2.03
N GLN A 74 -4.20 6.73 -2.49
CA GLN A 74 -5.16 7.76 -2.15
C GLN A 74 -5.56 7.65 -0.68
N ALA A 75 -5.90 8.79 -0.08
CA ALA A 75 -6.42 8.83 1.28
C ALA A 75 -7.88 8.36 1.32
N ASP A 76 -8.14 7.34 2.12
CA ASP A 76 -9.47 6.88 2.49
C ASP A 76 -10.00 7.68 3.68
N LEU A 77 -11.23 8.18 3.57
CA LEU A 77 -11.92 8.86 4.67
C LEU A 77 -12.65 7.85 5.55
N LEU A 78 -12.27 7.80 6.82
CA LEU A 78 -12.86 6.95 7.84
C LEU A 78 -13.77 7.78 8.74
N GLU A 79 -15.09 7.67 8.53
CA GLU A 79 -16.12 8.46 9.22
C GLU A 79 -17.36 7.63 9.60
N GLY A 80 -18.28 8.24 10.36
CA GLY A 80 -19.48 7.55 10.85
C GLY A 80 -19.14 6.30 11.65
N ASP A 81 -19.75 5.17 11.29
CA ASP A 81 -19.51 3.88 11.95
C ASP A 81 -18.06 3.38 11.79
N ASN A 82 -17.42 3.75 10.67
CA ASN A 82 -16.04 3.40 10.31
C ASN A 82 -14.99 4.35 10.91
N ALA A 83 -15.40 5.37 11.67
CA ALA A 83 -14.49 6.30 12.33
C ALA A 83 -13.50 5.59 13.27
N CYS A 84 -12.24 6.04 13.27
CA CYS A 84 -11.19 5.46 14.12
C CYS A 84 -11.24 5.98 15.55
N PHE A 85 -10.95 5.11 16.52
CA PHE A 85 -10.72 5.55 17.89
C PHE A 85 -9.38 6.30 17.99
N CYS A 86 -9.43 7.55 18.40
CA CYS A 86 -8.24 8.38 18.60
C CYS A 86 -7.90 8.45 20.09
N GLU A 87 -6.78 7.86 20.49
CA GLU A 87 -6.32 7.83 21.88
C GLU A 87 -6.12 9.24 22.48
N ARG A 88 -5.65 10.22 21.69
CA ARG A 88 -5.51 11.61 22.16
C ARG A 88 -6.85 12.32 22.41
N CYS A 89 -7.87 11.96 21.63
CA CYS A 89 -9.22 12.52 21.77
C CYS A 89 -10.11 11.67 22.68
N ASP A 90 -9.62 10.51 23.12
CA ASP A 90 -10.33 9.49 23.89
C ASP A 90 -11.74 9.17 23.34
N SER A 91 -11.88 9.12 22.02
CA SER A 91 -13.17 8.89 21.35
C SER A 91 -13.01 8.57 19.86
N LYS A 92 -14.08 8.03 19.22
CA LYS A 92 -14.13 7.86 17.76
C LYS A 92 -14.14 9.23 17.07
N LYS A 93 -13.23 9.42 16.11
CA LYS A 93 -13.12 10.65 15.31
C LYS A 93 -12.92 10.32 13.84
N PRO A 94 -13.36 11.21 12.94
CA PRO A 94 -13.01 11.12 11.54
C PRO A 94 -11.49 11.06 11.36
N ALA A 95 -11.03 10.20 10.48
CA ALA A 95 -9.61 10.02 10.19
C ALA A 95 -9.38 9.85 8.68
N ALA A 96 -8.20 10.24 8.20
CA ALA A 96 -7.74 9.88 6.87
C ALA A 96 -6.74 8.73 6.99
N MET A 97 -6.92 7.67 6.21
CA MET A 97 -5.99 6.55 6.11
C MET A 97 -5.32 6.56 4.75
N THR A 98 -3.99 6.45 4.69
CA THR A 98 -3.23 6.33 3.44
C THR A 98 -2.33 5.11 3.51
N SER A 99 -2.08 4.48 2.37
CA SER A 99 -1.11 3.40 2.21
C SER A 99 -0.11 3.80 1.13
N ASN A 100 1.17 3.54 1.32
CA ASN A 100 2.20 3.88 0.33
C ASN A 100 3.27 2.80 0.27
N ILE A 101 3.99 2.73 -0.85
CA ILE A 101 5.19 1.91 -0.92
C ILE A 101 6.33 2.64 -0.19
N CYS A 102 6.86 2.06 0.88
CA CYS A 102 8.01 2.63 1.58
C CYS A 102 9.33 2.19 0.95
N SER A 103 9.48 0.87 0.79
CA SER A 103 10.62 0.26 0.14
C SER A 103 10.12 -0.67 -0.95
N PRO A 104 10.41 -0.40 -2.23
CA PRO A 104 9.96 -1.24 -3.33
C PRO A 104 10.91 -2.46 -3.49
N PRO A 105 10.41 -3.63 -3.91
CA PRO A 105 11.23 -4.83 -4.10
C PRO A 105 12.05 -4.76 -5.39
N ASN A 106 13.13 -5.53 -5.50
CA ASN A 106 13.88 -5.60 -6.76
C ASN A 106 13.04 -6.21 -7.89
N ILE A 107 12.27 -7.26 -7.58
CA ILE A 107 11.27 -7.84 -8.46
C ILE A 107 9.89 -7.62 -7.84
N LEU A 108 9.11 -6.73 -8.45
CA LEU A 108 7.74 -6.47 -8.05
C LEU A 108 6.81 -7.54 -8.63
N THR A 109 6.05 -8.19 -7.77
CA THR A 109 4.90 -8.98 -8.18
C THR A 109 3.63 -8.19 -7.91
N VAL A 110 2.73 -8.14 -8.89
CA VAL A 110 1.45 -7.44 -8.77
C VAL A 110 0.31 -8.44 -8.94
N ALA A 111 -0.47 -8.61 -7.88
CA ALA A 111 -1.63 -9.48 -7.86
C ALA A 111 -2.89 -8.66 -8.15
N LEU A 112 -3.53 -8.91 -9.29
CA LEU A 112 -4.80 -8.28 -9.64
C LEU A 112 -5.94 -8.99 -8.91
N ARG A 113 -6.69 -8.28 -8.07
CA ARG A 113 -7.84 -8.81 -7.32
C ARG A 113 -9.05 -9.02 -8.22
N ARG A 114 -8.97 -10.02 -9.10
CA ARG A 114 -10.03 -10.37 -10.07
C ARG A 114 -11.12 -11.27 -9.49
N PHE A 115 -10.97 -11.79 -8.27
CA PHE A 115 -11.96 -12.66 -7.64
C PHE A 115 -12.50 -11.97 -6.40
N TYR A 116 -13.82 -11.82 -6.32
CA TYR A 116 -14.48 -11.13 -5.21
C TYR A 116 -15.70 -11.89 -4.70
N GLY A 117 -16.03 -11.66 -3.42
CA GLY A 117 -17.18 -12.23 -2.74
C GLY A 117 -17.03 -13.71 -2.37
N SER A 118 -17.95 -14.20 -1.55
CA SER A 118 -17.98 -15.60 -1.10
C SER A 118 -18.21 -16.60 -2.24
N THR A 119 -18.75 -16.15 -3.37
CA THR A 119 -18.99 -16.96 -4.57
C THR A 119 -17.78 -17.07 -5.49
N GLY A 120 -16.70 -16.30 -5.25
CA GLY A 120 -15.50 -16.33 -6.09
C GLY A 120 -15.75 -15.84 -7.52
N ARG A 121 -16.67 -14.89 -7.72
CA ARG A 121 -16.97 -14.38 -9.06
C ARG A 121 -15.72 -13.71 -9.65
N LYS A 122 -15.39 -14.09 -10.88
CA LYS A 122 -14.29 -13.49 -11.66
C LYS A 122 -14.72 -12.18 -12.31
N ILE A 123 -13.84 -11.18 -12.25
CA ILE A 123 -13.94 -9.90 -12.95
C ILE A 123 -13.21 -10.06 -14.30
N SER A 124 -14.01 -10.19 -15.36
CA SER A 124 -13.52 -10.42 -16.73
C SER A 124 -13.28 -9.14 -17.53
N LYS A 125 -13.34 -7.97 -16.90
CA LYS A 125 -13.11 -6.71 -17.60
C LYS A 125 -11.66 -6.59 -18.08
N ASP A 126 -11.50 -5.91 -19.21
CA ASP A 126 -10.20 -5.49 -19.71
C ASP A 126 -9.54 -4.58 -18.67
N PHE A 127 -8.26 -4.82 -18.43
CA PHE A 127 -7.49 -4.09 -17.44
C PHE A 127 -6.08 -3.87 -17.98
N PRO A 128 -5.85 -2.72 -18.65
CA PRO A 128 -4.56 -2.40 -19.22
C PRO A 128 -3.47 -2.30 -18.13
N PHE A 129 -2.25 -2.64 -18.50
CA PHE A 129 -1.05 -2.42 -17.70
C PHE A 129 0.09 -2.06 -18.64
N PRO A 130 0.96 -1.11 -18.27
CA PRO A 130 2.06 -0.69 -19.13
C PRO A 130 3.20 -1.71 -19.15
N GLU A 131 3.97 -1.73 -20.23
CA GLU A 131 5.22 -2.50 -20.29
C GLU A 131 6.30 -1.91 -19.36
N THR A 132 6.31 -0.59 -19.17
CA THR A 132 7.22 0.10 -18.26
C THR A 132 6.46 1.15 -17.46
N PHE A 133 6.74 1.27 -16.15
CA PHE A 133 6.23 2.37 -15.32
C PHE A 133 7.22 2.80 -14.26
N ASP A 134 7.03 4.02 -13.73
CA ASP A 134 7.79 4.56 -12.60
C ASP A 134 7.00 4.36 -11.29
N MET A 135 7.60 3.67 -10.33
CA MET A 135 7.02 3.42 -9.00
C MET A 135 7.07 4.66 -8.11
N ARG A 136 7.98 5.61 -8.38
CA ARG A 136 8.26 6.75 -7.50
C ARG A 136 7.01 7.53 -7.05
N PRO A 137 6.01 7.83 -7.91
CA PRO A 137 4.82 8.59 -7.52
C PRO A 137 3.97 7.90 -6.44
N PHE A 138 4.07 6.58 -6.31
CA PHE A 138 3.27 5.77 -5.37
C PHE A 138 4.03 5.47 -4.06
N MET A 139 5.19 6.09 -3.87
CA MET A 139 6.02 5.88 -2.70
C MET A 139 5.78 6.93 -1.62
N SER A 140 6.07 6.56 -0.37
CA SER A 140 6.04 7.47 0.79
C SER A 140 6.98 8.69 0.63
N GLN A 141 7.98 8.59 -0.24
CA GLN A 141 8.85 9.69 -0.68
C GLN A 141 8.74 9.87 -2.20
N PRO A 142 7.77 10.67 -2.67
CA PRO A 142 7.50 10.82 -4.11
C PRO A 142 8.53 11.72 -4.82
N HIS A 143 9.33 12.47 -4.07
CA HIS A 143 10.35 13.37 -4.62
C HIS A 143 11.73 12.69 -4.59
N GLY A 144 12.04 11.93 -5.64
CA GLY A 144 13.31 11.22 -5.79
C GLY A 144 13.55 10.78 -7.23
N PRO A 145 14.68 10.14 -7.54
CA PRO A 145 14.95 9.62 -8.88
C PRO A 145 13.92 8.56 -9.27
N ALA A 146 13.58 8.47 -10.56
CA ALA A 146 12.64 7.46 -11.06
C ALA A 146 13.07 6.03 -10.67
N ILE A 147 12.10 5.21 -10.25
CA ILE A 147 12.28 3.78 -10.00
C ILE A 147 11.46 3.05 -11.06
N LYS A 148 12.12 2.70 -12.16
CA LYS A 148 11.45 2.12 -13.33
C LYS A 148 11.38 0.61 -13.22
N TYR A 149 10.19 0.06 -13.40
CA TYR A 149 9.97 -1.37 -13.61
C TYR A 149 9.69 -1.65 -15.09
N ASN A 150 10.22 -2.76 -15.59
CA ASN A 150 9.86 -3.32 -16.88
C ASN A 150 9.11 -4.65 -16.66
N LEU A 151 8.01 -4.82 -17.38
CA LEU A 151 7.24 -6.04 -17.39
C LEU A 151 8.09 -7.18 -17.98
N TYR A 152 8.12 -8.32 -17.28
CA TYR A 152 8.86 -9.50 -17.74
C TYR A 152 8.00 -10.78 -17.78
N ALA A 153 6.89 -10.83 -17.04
CA ALA A 153 6.01 -11.98 -16.99
C ALA A 153 4.56 -11.58 -16.68
N VAL A 154 3.61 -12.34 -17.22
CA VAL A 154 2.18 -12.20 -16.96
C VAL A 154 1.60 -13.58 -16.67
N LEU A 155 0.96 -13.74 -15.52
CA LEU A 155 0.22 -14.96 -15.18
C LEU A 155 -1.25 -14.80 -15.60
N VAL A 156 -1.69 -15.61 -16.56
CA VAL A 156 -3.03 -15.54 -17.12
C VAL A 156 -3.89 -16.68 -16.58
N HIS A 157 -5.03 -16.34 -15.98
CA HIS A 157 -6.05 -17.30 -15.59
C HIS A 157 -7.16 -17.37 -16.64
N SER A 158 -7.29 -18.51 -17.31
CA SER A 158 -8.41 -18.84 -18.20
C SER A 158 -9.37 -19.80 -17.51
N GLY A 159 -10.67 -19.54 -17.65
CA GLY A 159 -11.74 -20.19 -16.86
C GLY A 159 -12.66 -19.16 -16.23
#